data_AF-A0A1V5U4L2-F1
#
_entry.id   AF-A0A1V5U4L2-F1
#
_cell.length_a   1.000
_cell.length_b   1.000
_cell.length_c   1.000
_cell.angle_alpha   90.00
_cell.angle_beta   90.00
_cell.angle_gamma   90.00
#
_symmetry.space_group_name_H-M   'P 1'
#
loop_
_entity.id
_entity.type
_entity.pdbx_description
1 polymer ?
#
loop_
_entity_poly.entity_id
_entity_poly.type
_entity_poly.pdbx_seq_one_letter_code
_entity_poly.pdbx_strand_id
1 'polypeptide(L)'
;MNKNQKKLQHRVFSLPAAALALSVALVLALACGCGARDPEGDQIDLSDPSAEGIVTAAQLLKALEEGADKLTLSASIDLGEDMLRLDRPGSSLTIEGGGFTISGNGDCIIRLEKGCSLTLTDVSLNAGSNAVGCLGDASISGDAAIRAVAHAINAQGHVTVGEGSNFTVSSNVGCGVNAEGLRLERDARVLAEGALGGVNVTRDDIVLDAGSVLDSSTDENYNALKCEGTLVMLDGSKLVVRNNGDYHGAEISEIAVTGTVAIEATGGSKGVGLFLFALDENISVVGFCTPELRFEVGDGSMGFYGSPSEFPTPTPDETPAEAEETP
;
A
#
# COMPACT_ATOMS: atom_id res chain seq x y z
N MET A 1 -22.09 -30.00 -86.52
CA MET A 1 -20.93 -30.63 -87.19
C MET A 1 -19.69 -30.41 -86.32
N ASN A 2 -19.04 -31.52 -85.94
CA ASN A 2 -17.71 -31.77 -85.31
C ASN A 2 -16.98 -30.62 -84.57
N LYS A 3 -16.73 -30.74 -83.26
CA LYS A 3 -15.74 -31.59 -82.52
C LYS A 3 -14.30 -31.08 -82.58
N ASN A 4 -13.86 -30.59 -81.41
CA ASN A 4 -12.58 -30.80 -80.72
C ASN A 4 -11.25 -30.61 -81.48
N GLN A 5 -10.32 -29.83 -80.93
CA GLN A 5 -9.21 -30.36 -80.10
C GLN A 5 -8.20 -29.28 -79.63
N LYS A 6 -7.86 -29.41 -78.35
CA LYS A 6 -6.69 -28.96 -77.56
C LYS A 6 -5.43 -28.50 -78.31
N LYS A 7 -4.83 -27.40 -77.84
CA LYS A 7 -3.43 -27.30 -77.34
C LYS A 7 -3.07 -25.85 -76.99
N LEU A 8 -2.55 -25.61 -75.77
CA LEU A 8 -1.54 -24.58 -75.40
C LEU A 8 -1.33 -24.71 -73.87
N GLN A 9 -0.42 -25.58 -73.42
CA GLN A 9 0.97 -25.30 -73.07
C GLN A 9 1.19 -24.14 -72.07
N HIS A 10 1.40 -24.55 -70.81
CA HIS A 10 2.34 -24.04 -69.80
C HIS A 10 2.72 -22.55 -69.79
N ARG A 11 2.39 -21.88 -68.69
CA ARG A 11 3.38 -21.24 -67.82
C ARG A 11 3.03 -21.48 -66.35
N VAL A 12 3.99 -22.06 -65.64
CA VAL A 12 4.01 -22.27 -64.19
C VAL A 12 4.36 -20.94 -63.55
N PHE A 13 3.50 -20.43 -62.67
CA PHE A 13 3.91 -19.56 -61.57
C PHE A 13 3.67 -20.33 -60.27
N SER A 14 4.75 -20.46 -59.52
CA SER A 14 4.88 -21.09 -58.22
C SER A 14 3.99 -20.42 -57.16
N LEU A 15 3.27 -21.23 -56.38
CA LEU A 15 2.77 -20.87 -55.05
C LEU A 15 3.40 -21.81 -53.99
N PRO A 16 3.61 -21.31 -52.76
CA PRO A 16 4.64 -21.81 -51.84
C PRO A 16 4.20 -23.02 -51.01
N ALA A 17 5.19 -23.77 -50.54
CA ALA A 17 5.14 -25.01 -49.78
C ALA A 17 4.42 -24.98 -48.41
N ALA A 18 3.62 -23.96 -48.11
CA ALA A 18 2.93 -23.80 -46.83
C ALA A 18 1.55 -24.49 -46.77
N ALA A 19 0.98 -24.90 -47.91
CA ALA A 19 -0.37 -25.49 -47.96
C ALA A 19 -0.42 -27.02 -47.77
N LEU A 20 0.72 -27.72 -47.80
CA LEU A 20 0.78 -29.19 -47.71
C LEU A 20 1.13 -29.71 -46.31
N ALA A 21 1.62 -28.86 -45.41
CA ALA A 21 1.91 -29.23 -44.02
C ALA A 21 0.67 -29.22 -43.11
N LEU A 22 -0.37 -28.46 -43.48
CA LEU A 22 -1.59 -28.30 -42.68
C LEU A 22 -2.61 -29.44 -42.87
N SER A 23 -2.49 -30.23 -43.94
CA SER A 23 -3.43 -31.31 -44.27
C SER A 23 -3.03 -32.69 -43.73
N VAL A 24 -1.78 -32.87 -43.27
CA VAL A 24 -1.31 -34.15 -42.67
C VAL A 24 -1.38 -34.14 -41.14
N ALA A 25 -1.30 -32.96 -40.49
CA ALA A 25 -1.44 -32.86 -39.03
C ALA A 25 -2.88 -33.07 -38.51
N LEU A 26 -3.90 -32.81 -39.34
CA LEU A 26 -5.30 -32.92 -38.94
C LEU A 26 -5.82 -34.38 -38.94
N VAL A 27 -5.13 -35.31 -39.60
CA VAL A 27 -5.57 -36.73 -39.70
C VAL A 27 -4.92 -37.63 -38.63
N LEU A 28 -3.82 -37.19 -38.01
CA LEU A 28 -3.16 -37.89 -36.88
C LEU A 28 -3.74 -37.52 -35.50
N ALA A 29 -4.59 -36.50 -35.41
CA ALA A 29 -5.26 -36.10 -34.16
C ALA A 29 -6.60 -36.83 -33.89
N LEU A 30 -7.04 -37.71 -34.80
CA LEU A 30 -8.37 -38.36 -34.74
C LEU A 30 -8.33 -39.89 -34.55
N ALA A 31 -7.19 -40.48 -34.19
CA ALA A 31 -7.04 -41.95 -34.14
C ALA A 31 -6.31 -42.51 -32.91
N CYS A 32 -6.22 -41.80 -31.78
CA CYS A 32 -5.75 -42.35 -30.51
C CYS A 32 -6.58 -41.80 -29.34
N GLY A 33 -7.56 -42.57 -28.86
CA GLY A 33 -8.27 -42.23 -27.62
C GLY A 33 -9.70 -42.76 -27.48
N CYS A 34 -10.04 -43.92 -28.03
CA CYS A 34 -11.20 -44.66 -27.52
C CYS A 34 -10.87 -45.15 -26.10
N GLY A 35 -11.33 -44.41 -25.10
CA GLY A 35 -11.16 -44.72 -23.68
C GLY A 35 -11.30 -43.52 -22.75
N ALA A 36 -12.18 -42.56 -23.06
CA ALA A 36 -12.50 -41.48 -22.14
C ALA A 36 -13.74 -41.90 -21.33
N ARG A 37 -13.55 -42.13 -20.02
CA ARG A 37 -14.62 -41.92 -19.05
C ARG A 37 -15.13 -40.49 -19.27
N ASP A 38 -16.45 -40.30 -19.20
CA ASP A 38 -17.01 -38.96 -19.06
C ASP A 38 -16.17 -38.21 -18.00
N PRO A 39 -15.75 -36.96 -18.24
CA PRO A 39 -15.28 -36.16 -17.13
C PRO A 39 -16.47 -36.10 -16.19
N GLU A 40 -16.36 -36.78 -15.05
CA GLU A 40 -17.15 -36.48 -13.88
C GLU A 40 -17.09 -34.96 -13.79
N GLY A 41 -18.20 -34.29 -14.10
CA GLY A 41 -18.29 -32.88 -13.81
C GLY A 41 -17.90 -32.73 -12.37
N ASP A 42 -17.05 -31.76 -12.05
CA ASP A 42 -16.76 -31.38 -10.67
C ASP A 42 -18.10 -31.24 -9.98
N GLN A 43 -18.52 -32.31 -9.30
CA GLN A 43 -19.67 -32.28 -8.44
C GLN A 43 -19.13 -31.47 -7.29
N ILE A 44 -19.42 -30.17 -7.33
CA ILE A 44 -19.24 -29.29 -6.19
C ILE A 44 -19.94 -30.01 -5.05
N ASP A 45 -19.14 -30.50 -4.11
CA ASP A 45 -19.65 -31.13 -2.91
C ASP A 45 -20.27 -30.04 -2.05
N LEU A 46 -21.57 -29.83 -2.25
CA LEU A 46 -22.40 -28.90 -1.48
C LEU A 46 -22.57 -29.33 0.00
N SER A 47 -21.90 -30.41 0.43
CA SER A 47 -21.96 -30.91 1.80
C SER A 47 -20.74 -30.52 2.66
N ASP A 48 -19.79 -29.75 2.12
CA ASP A 48 -18.72 -29.14 2.92
C ASP A 48 -19.12 -27.72 3.39
N PRO A 49 -19.60 -27.54 4.62
CA PRO A 49 -19.95 -26.23 5.17
C PRO A 49 -18.75 -25.29 5.35
N SER A 50 -17.51 -25.77 5.15
CA SER A 50 -16.31 -24.92 5.13
C SER A 50 -16.01 -24.30 3.76
N ALA A 51 -16.71 -24.72 2.71
CA ALA A 51 -16.57 -24.19 1.34
C ALA A 51 -17.53 -23.03 1.02
N GLU A 52 -18.59 -22.84 1.81
CA GLU A 52 -19.50 -21.71 1.67
C GLU A 52 -18.91 -20.48 2.40
N GLY A 53 -18.10 -19.70 1.68
CA GLY A 53 -17.61 -18.42 2.21
C GLY A 53 -18.75 -17.49 2.65
N ILE A 54 -18.41 -16.50 3.47
CA ILE A 54 -19.36 -15.66 4.20
C ILE A 54 -20.07 -14.70 3.23
N VAL A 55 -21.41 -14.70 3.26
CA VAL A 55 -22.24 -13.87 2.36
C VAL A 55 -23.14 -12.87 3.07
N THR A 56 -23.19 -12.88 4.42
CA THR A 56 -24.03 -11.96 5.21
C THR A 56 -23.31 -11.44 6.45
N ALA A 57 -23.76 -10.29 6.96
CA ALA A 57 -23.27 -9.70 8.20
C ALA A 57 -23.47 -10.64 9.42
N ALA A 58 -24.62 -11.30 9.51
CA ALA A 58 -24.91 -12.22 10.61
C ALA A 58 -23.94 -13.42 10.64
N GLN A 59 -23.55 -13.96 9.48
CA GLN A 59 -22.53 -15.01 9.40
C GLN A 59 -21.15 -14.49 9.82
N LEU A 60 -20.78 -13.29 9.37
CA LEU A 60 -19.51 -12.66 9.68
C LEU A 60 -19.35 -12.43 11.19
N LEU A 61 -20.37 -11.85 11.83
CA LEU A 61 -20.40 -11.59 13.27
C LEU A 61 -20.38 -12.90 14.07
N LYS A 62 -21.23 -13.85 13.70
CA LYS A 62 -21.31 -15.15 14.36
C LYS A 62 -19.98 -15.91 14.30
N ALA A 63 -19.30 -15.91 13.14
CA ALA A 63 -17.99 -16.57 12.99
C ALA A 63 -16.95 -15.97 13.95
N LEU A 64 -16.94 -14.64 14.10
CA LEU A 64 -16.06 -13.95 15.04
C LEU A 64 -16.41 -14.27 16.50
N GLU A 65 -17.69 -14.31 16.86
CA GLU A 65 -18.17 -14.71 18.19
C GLU A 65 -17.79 -16.17 18.53
N GLU A 66 -17.80 -17.06 17.54
CA GLU A 66 -17.35 -18.45 17.66
C GLU A 66 -15.82 -18.59 17.70
N GLY A 67 -15.09 -17.48 17.53
CA GLY A 67 -13.65 -17.40 17.71
C GLY A 67 -12.83 -17.61 16.44
N ALA A 68 -13.41 -17.42 15.26
CA ALA A 68 -12.68 -17.48 14.00
C ALA A 68 -11.55 -16.44 13.94
N ASP A 69 -10.37 -16.91 13.55
CA ASP A 69 -9.18 -16.11 13.26
C ASP A 69 -8.97 -15.88 11.76
N LYS A 70 -9.73 -16.58 10.91
CA LYS A 70 -9.76 -16.42 9.46
C LYS A 70 -11.21 -16.39 8.94
N LEU A 71 -11.50 -15.41 8.09
CA LEU A 71 -12.78 -15.22 7.43
C LEU A 71 -12.55 -15.14 5.91
N THR A 72 -13.36 -15.84 5.13
CA THR A 72 -13.33 -15.76 3.65
C THR A 72 -14.68 -15.25 3.17
N LEU A 73 -14.69 -14.18 2.38
CA LEU A 73 -15.91 -13.58 1.85
C LEU A 73 -16.30 -14.22 0.52
N SER A 74 -17.61 -14.38 0.32
CA SER A 74 -18.22 -14.81 -0.94
C SER A 74 -19.23 -13.79 -1.49
N ALA A 75 -19.43 -12.67 -0.79
CA ALA A 75 -20.23 -11.54 -1.24
C ALA A 75 -19.78 -10.25 -0.53
N SER A 76 -20.16 -9.10 -1.08
CA SER A 76 -20.08 -7.84 -0.34
C SER A 76 -21.11 -7.82 0.78
N ILE A 77 -20.71 -7.30 1.95
CA ILE A 77 -21.48 -7.36 3.19
C ILE A 77 -21.64 -5.94 3.73
N ASP A 78 -22.87 -5.59 4.09
CA ASP A 78 -23.16 -4.38 4.85
C ASP A 78 -23.46 -4.75 6.31
N LEU A 79 -22.64 -4.23 7.23
CA LEU A 79 -22.80 -4.41 8.67
C LEU A 79 -23.90 -3.51 9.25
N GLY A 80 -24.33 -2.49 8.51
CA GLY A 80 -25.13 -1.42 9.12
C GLY A 80 -24.37 -0.83 10.32
N GLU A 81 -25.03 -0.76 11.48
CA GLU A 81 -24.48 -0.16 12.70
C GLU A 81 -23.57 -1.11 13.49
N ASP A 82 -23.53 -2.39 13.13
CA ASP A 82 -22.69 -3.39 13.77
C ASP A 82 -21.20 -3.22 13.42
N MET A 83 -20.33 -3.86 14.20
CA MET A 83 -18.88 -3.81 14.03
C MET A 83 -18.24 -5.15 14.33
N LEU A 84 -17.17 -5.49 13.62
CA LEU A 84 -16.30 -6.60 13.96
C LEU A 84 -15.40 -6.21 15.13
N ARG A 85 -15.45 -6.96 16.23
CA ARG A 85 -14.70 -6.65 17.44
C ARG A 85 -13.64 -7.70 17.76
N LEU A 86 -12.37 -7.31 17.73
CA LEU A 86 -11.28 -8.10 18.29
C LEU A 86 -11.05 -7.68 19.73
N ASP A 87 -11.95 -8.11 20.62
CA ASP A 87 -12.00 -7.70 22.03
C ASP A 87 -10.98 -8.41 22.94
N ARG A 88 -10.22 -9.38 22.40
CA ARG A 88 -9.18 -10.10 23.15
C ARG A 88 -7.82 -9.48 22.82
N PRO A 89 -7.12 -8.83 23.77
CA PRO A 89 -5.81 -8.27 23.54
C PRO A 89 -4.84 -9.29 22.94
N GLY A 90 -4.11 -8.89 21.89
CA GLY A 90 -3.16 -9.76 21.21
C GLY A 90 -3.79 -10.77 20.24
N SER A 91 -5.12 -10.74 20.02
CA SER A 91 -5.76 -11.61 19.03
C SER A 91 -5.48 -11.17 17.59
N SER A 92 -5.67 -12.09 16.65
CA SER A 92 -5.45 -11.88 15.22
C SER A 92 -6.69 -12.22 14.41
N LEU A 93 -6.96 -11.46 13.36
CA LEU A 93 -7.99 -11.78 12.36
C LEU A 93 -7.43 -11.62 10.96
N THR A 94 -7.64 -12.62 10.11
CA THR A 94 -7.38 -12.57 8.67
C THR A 94 -8.72 -12.53 7.92
N ILE A 95 -8.87 -11.60 6.99
CA ILE A 95 -10.02 -11.52 6.09
C ILE A 95 -9.51 -11.65 4.65
N GLU A 96 -9.92 -12.73 3.99
CA GLU A 96 -9.75 -12.95 2.55
C GLU A 96 -11.03 -12.49 1.84
N GLY A 97 -10.95 -11.36 1.14
CA GLY A 97 -12.11 -10.68 0.59
C GLY A 97 -12.54 -11.12 -0.80
N GLY A 98 -11.65 -11.70 -1.62
CA GLY A 98 -11.99 -12.11 -2.99
C GLY A 98 -12.53 -10.98 -3.88
N GLY A 99 -12.14 -9.74 -3.62
CA GLY A 99 -12.58 -8.52 -4.29
C GLY A 99 -13.86 -7.91 -3.71
N PHE A 100 -14.44 -8.51 -2.67
CA PHE A 100 -15.66 -8.02 -2.03
C PHE A 100 -15.43 -6.84 -1.08
N THR A 101 -16.52 -6.16 -0.77
CA THR A 101 -16.52 -4.99 0.14
C THR A 101 -17.23 -5.31 1.44
N ILE A 102 -16.67 -4.87 2.57
CA ILE A 102 -17.39 -4.75 3.84
C ILE A 102 -17.72 -3.26 4.03
N SER A 103 -19.00 -2.94 4.17
CA SER A 103 -19.47 -1.59 4.52
C SER A 103 -20.11 -1.56 5.90
N GLY A 104 -20.23 -0.36 6.47
CA GLY A 104 -20.98 -0.14 7.70
C GLY A 104 -21.05 1.34 8.06
N ASN A 105 -22.02 1.73 8.89
CA ASN A 105 -22.22 3.09 9.36
C ASN A 105 -22.11 3.24 10.89
N GLY A 106 -21.71 2.19 11.61
CA GLY A 106 -21.32 2.28 13.02
C GLY A 106 -20.04 3.10 13.23
N ASP A 107 -19.56 3.16 14.49
CA ASP A 107 -18.36 3.93 14.87
C ASP A 107 -17.10 3.53 14.09
N CYS A 108 -16.96 2.21 13.85
CA CYS A 108 -15.99 1.64 12.93
C CYS A 108 -16.47 0.29 12.36
N ILE A 109 -15.95 -0.12 11.20
CA ILE A 109 -16.20 -1.48 10.66
C ILE A 109 -15.48 -2.52 11.52
N ILE A 110 -14.20 -2.27 11.84
CA ILE A 110 -13.37 -3.19 12.62
C ILE A 110 -12.77 -2.44 13.82
N ARG A 111 -13.04 -2.95 15.03
CA ARG A 111 -12.49 -2.48 16.29
C ARG A 111 -11.37 -3.43 16.75
N LEU A 112 -10.19 -2.87 16.97
CA LEU A 112 -9.01 -3.58 17.48
C LEU A 112 -8.72 -3.14 18.91
N GLU A 113 -8.67 -4.10 19.83
CA GLU A 113 -8.07 -3.89 21.15
C GLU A 113 -6.54 -3.76 21.05
N LYS A 114 -5.93 -3.30 22.15
CA LYS A 114 -4.47 -3.15 22.23
C LYS A 114 -3.76 -4.49 21.92
N GLY A 115 -2.79 -4.41 21.02
CA GLY A 115 -1.93 -5.51 20.58
C GLY A 115 -2.58 -6.43 19.54
N CYS A 116 -3.81 -6.16 19.11
CA CYS A 116 -4.46 -6.98 18.09
C CYS A 116 -3.84 -6.77 16.70
N SER A 117 -3.91 -7.82 15.88
CA SER A 117 -3.44 -7.81 14.49
C SER A 117 -4.58 -8.10 13.52
N LEU A 118 -4.55 -7.40 12.39
CA LEU A 118 -5.54 -7.52 11.32
C LEU A 118 -4.83 -7.73 9.98
N THR A 119 -5.17 -8.79 9.27
CA THR A 119 -4.68 -9.03 7.92
C THR A 119 -5.86 -8.95 6.94
N LEU A 120 -5.76 -8.07 5.94
CA LEU A 120 -6.77 -7.85 4.92
C LEU A 120 -6.18 -8.20 3.57
N THR A 121 -6.80 -9.12 2.83
CA THR A 121 -6.33 -9.50 1.48
C THR A 121 -7.48 -9.41 0.49
N ASP A 122 -7.28 -8.64 -0.58
CA ASP A 122 -8.24 -8.51 -1.68
C ASP A 122 -9.64 -8.13 -1.18
N VAL A 123 -9.69 -7.13 -0.30
CA VAL A 123 -10.93 -6.64 0.32
C VAL A 123 -10.97 -5.11 0.30
N SER A 124 -12.17 -4.55 0.18
CA SER A 124 -12.40 -3.13 0.41
C SER A 124 -13.22 -2.89 1.67
N LEU A 125 -12.83 -1.91 2.48
CA LEU A 125 -13.64 -1.40 3.59
C LEU A 125 -14.26 -0.06 3.18
N ASN A 126 -15.56 0.14 3.43
CA ASN A 126 -16.25 1.40 3.15
C ASN A 126 -17.12 1.84 4.34
N ALA A 127 -16.59 2.73 5.16
CA ALA A 127 -17.19 3.12 6.42
C ALA A 127 -17.87 4.50 6.39
N GLY A 128 -19.04 4.59 7.01
CA GLY A 128 -19.76 5.83 7.28
C GLY A 128 -19.16 6.68 8.41
N SER A 129 -18.25 6.11 9.21
CA SER A 129 -17.45 6.82 10.22
C SER A 129 -15.97 6.44 10.06
N ASN A 130 -15.36 5.67 10.97
CA ASN A 130 -14.01 5.15 10.79
C ASN A 130 -14.05 3.76 10.12
N ALA A 131 -13.03 3.35 9.37
CA ALA A 131 -13.01 1.95 8.89
C ALA A 131 -12.35 1.02 9.91
N VAL A 132 -11.14 1.35 10.37
CA VAL A 132 -10.44 0.62 11.43
C VAL A 132 -10.23 1.54 12.64
N GLY A 133 -10.73 1.11 13.80
CA GLY A 133 -10.55 1.81 15.07
C GLY A 133 -9.67 1.00 16.02
N CYS A 134 -8.54 1.55 16.47
CA CYS A 134 -7.62 0.89 17.40
C CYS A 134 -7.66 1.58 18.76
N LEU A 135 -7.90 0.82 19.84
CA LEU A 135 -7.92 1.35 21.22
C LEU A 135 -6.52 1.46 21.86
N GLY A 136 -5.48 1.12 21.11
CA GLY A 136 -4.08 1.25 21.49
C GLY A 136 -3.21 0.83 20.31
N ASP A 137 -2.02 0.29 20.61
CA ASP A 137 -1.11 -0.22 19.58
C ASP A 137 -1.77 -1.37 18.81
N ALA A 138 -1.62 -1.40 17.48
CA ALA A 138 -2.18 -2.44 16.62
C ALA A 138 -1.31 -2.66 15.39
N SER A 139 -1.46 -3.84 14.78
CA SER A 139 -0.77 -4.19 13.53
C SER A 139 -1.78 -4.48 12.42
N ILE A 140 -1.53 -3.95 11.22
CA ILE A 140 -2.37 -4.16 10.05
C ILE A 140 -1.49 -4.63 8.89
N SER A 141 -1.88 -5.69 8.17
CA SER A 141 -1.10 -6.23 7.05
C SER A 141 -1.95 -6.70 5.86
N GLY A 142 -1.32 -6.87 4.71
CA GLY A 142 -1.93 -7.40 3.49
C GLY A 142 -2.13 -6.37 2.39
N ASP A 143 -3.15 -6.55 1.55
CA ASP A 143 -3.47 -5.72 0.38
C ASP A 143 -4.96 -5.35 0.38
N ALA A 144 -5.26 -4.08 0.66
CA ALA A 144 -6.65 -3.62 0.77
C ALA A 144 -6.85 -2.12 0.48
N ALA A 145 -8.08 -1.78 0.11
CA ALA A 145 -8.54 -0.39 0.04
C ALA A 145 -9.45 -0.08 1.23
N ILE A 146 -9.11 0.94 2.01
CA ILE A 146 -9.81 1.32 3.24
C ILE A 146 -10.34 2.73 3.06
N ARG A 147 -11.66 2.87 2.98
CA ARG A 147 -12.34 4.15 2.78
C ARG A 147 -13.26 4.46 3.95
N ALA A 148 -13.26 5.72 4.36
CA ALA A 148 -14.04 6.18 5.49
C ALA A 148 -14.54 7.60 5.29
N VAL A 149 -15.62 7.96 5.98
CA VAL A 149 -16.02 9.37 6.06
C VAL A 149 -15.09 10.11 7.03
N ALA A 150 -14.95 9.62 8.27
CA ALA A 150 -14.14 10.26 9.31
C ALA A 150 -12.65 9.95 9.12
N HIS A 151 -12.12 8.85 9.65
CA HIS A 151 -10.73 8.43 9.42
C HIS A 151 -10.68 7.00 8.87
N ALA A 152 -9.83 6.72 7.89
CA ALA A 152 -9.71 5.35 7.39
C ALA A 152 -9.11 4.44 8.48
N ILE A 153 -8.02 4.88 9.11
CA ILE A 153 -7.45 4.24 10.30
C ILE A 153 -7.36 5.28 11.41
N ASN A 154 -7.97 4.99 12.57
CA ASN A 154 -7.92 5.83 13.75
C ASN A 154 -7.44 5.03 14.96
N ALA A 155 -6.25 5.36 15.47
CA ALA A 155 -5.61 4.64 16.56
C ALA A 155 -5.31 5.56 17.74
N GLN A 156 -5.61 5.07 18.95
CA GLN A 156 -5.15 5.68 20.21
C GLN A 156 -3.72 5.30 20.58
N GLY A 157 -2.99 4.60 19.70
CA GLY A 157 -1.61 4.16 19.93
C GLY A 157 -0.87 4.04 18.60
N HIS A 158 0.14 3.17 18.57
CA HIS A 158 0.98 2.95 17.39
C HIS A 158 0.29 2.05 16.37
N VAL A 159 0.37 2.41 15.10
CA VAL A 159 -0.01 1.53 13.99
C VAL A 159 1.25 0.97 13.34
N THR A 160 1.37 -0.34 13.28
CA THR A 160 2.41 -1.02 12.48
C THR A 160 1.78 -1.60 11.23
N VAL A 161 2.27 -1.19 10.06
CA VAL A 161 1.91 -1.75 8.77
C VAL A 161 2.93 -2.83 8.42
N GLY A 162 2.47 -4.08 8.34
CA GLY A 162 3.33 -5.26 8.23
C GLY A 162 4.12 -5.34 6.91
N GLU A 163 5.21 -6.10 6.93
CA GLU A 163 6.12 -6.30 5.78
C GLU A 163 5.38 -6.63 4.47
N GLY A 164 5.77 -5.96 3.38
CA GLY A 164 5.23 -6.18 2.04
C GLY A 164 3.77 -5.80 1.84
N SER A 165 3.13 -5.16 2.83
CA SER A 165 1.72 -4.75 2.72
C SER A 165 1.53 -3.61 1.73
N ASN A 166 0.34 -3.50 1.15
CA ASN A 166 -0.02 -2.45 0.22
C ASN A 166 -1.42 -1.92 0.54
N PHE A 167 -1.51 -0.68 1.03
CA PHE A 167 -2.77 -0.08 1.41
C PHE A 167 -3.05 1.22 0.67
N THR A 168 -4.30 1.37 0.25
CA THR A 168 -4.87 2.69 -0.07
C THR A 168 -5.85 3.06 1.04
N VAL A 169 -5.54 4.10 1.81
CA VAL A 169 -6.35 4.56 2.95
C VAL A 169 -6.84 5.98 2.68
N SER A 170 -8.14 6.14 2.46
CA SER A 170 -8.71 7.45 2.09
C SER A 170 -9.86 7.84 3.01
N SER A 171 -9.91 9.12 3.38
CA SER A 171 -11.00 9.69 4.16
C SER A 171 -11.61 10.91 3.50
N ASN A 172 -12.90 11.14 3.74
CA ASN A 172 -13.61 12.30 3.17
C ASN A 172 -13.44 13.56 4.03
N VAL A 173 -13.59 13.45 5.35
CA VAL A 173 -13.58 14.62 6.26
C VAL A 173 -12.45 14.60 7.28
N GLY A 174 -11.75 13.48 7.46
CA GLY A 174 -10.65 13.34 8.41
C GLY A 174 -9.33 12.98 7.74
N CYS A 175 -8.63 11.99 8.29
CA CYS A 175 -7.31 11.55 7.82
C CYS A 175 -7.35 10.12 7.27
N GLY A 176 -6.47 9.81 6.31
CA GLY A 176 -6.20 8.43 5.92
C GLY A 176 -5.71 7.61 7.12
N VAL A 177 -4.70 8.13 7.83
CA VAL A 177 -4.18 7.56 9.09
C VAL A 177 -4.13 8.65 10.15
N ASN A 178 -4.72 8.38 11.31
CA ASN A 178 -4.59 9.17 12.53
C ASN A 178 -4.12 8.26 13.68
N ALA A 179 -2.93 8.50 14.21
CA ALA A 179 -2.30 7.62 15.21
C ALA A 179 -1.34 8.37 16.14
N GLU A 180 -0.96 7.75 17.27
CA GLU A 180 0.09 8.31 18.13
C GLU A 180 1.49 8.12 17.53
N GLY A 181 1.71 6.99 16.84
CA GLY A 181 2.93 6.67 16.10
C GLY A 181 2.61 5.76 14.90
N LEU A 182 3.50 5.73 13.90
CA LEU A 182 3.32 4.93 12.69
C LEU A 182 4.62 4.25 12.30
N ARG A 183 4.56 2.95 12.02
CA ARG A 183 5.66 2.19 11.41
C ARG A 183 5.20 1.54 10.13
N LEU A 184 5.94 1.72 9.04
CA LEU A 184 5.84 0.90 7.85
C LEU A 184 7.03 -0.05 7.87
N GLU A 185 6.74 -1.35 8.00
CA GLU A 185 7.78 -2.37 7.92
C GLU A 185 8.33 -2.49 6.49
N ARG A 186 9.34 -3.35 6.33
CA ARG A 186 10.07 -3.53 5.08
C ARG A 186 9.13 -3.68 3.89
N ASP A 187 9.43 -2.97 2.81
CA ASP A 187 8.69 -3.00 1.54
C ASP A 187 7.17 -2.69 1.64
N ALA A 188 6.69 -2.26 2.81
CA ALA A 188 5.29 -1.87 2.99
C ALA A 188 4.99 -0.55 2.29
N ARG A 189 3.79 -0.42 1.74
CA ARG A 189 3.34 0.74 0.97
C ARG A 189 2.00 1.22 1.49
N VAL A 190 1.91 2.50 1.78
CA VAL A 190 0.66 3.16 2.18
C VAL A 190 0.48 4.41 1.33
N LEU A 191 -0.61 4.45 0.56
CA LEU A 191 -1.14 5.66 -0.06
C LEU A 191 -2.28 6.19 0.81
N ALA A 192 -2.06 7.34 1.45
CA ALA A 192 -2.95 7.94 2.41
C ALA A 192 -3.50 9.29 1.93
N GLU A 193 -4.82 9.44 1.96
CA GLU A 193 -5.51 10.66 1.56
C GLU A 193 -6.56 11.08 2.59
N GLY A 194 -6.66 12.38 2.86
CA GLY A 194 -7.69 12.91 3.73
C GLY A 194 -7.82 14.42 3.68
N ALA A 195 -9.01 14.92 3.98
CA ALA A 195 -9.28 16.35 4.07
C ALA A 195 -8.52 17.05 5.21
N LEU A 196 -8.20 16.33 6.30
CA LEU A 196 -7.35 16.85 7.39
C LEU A 196 -5.88 16.43 7.24
N GLY A 197 -5.50 15.91 6.06
CA GLY A 197 -4.19 15.32 5.79
C GLY A 197 -4.29 13.82 5.50
N GLY A 198 -3.36 13.30 4.71
CA GLY A 198 -3.26 11.85 4.49
C GLY A 198 -2.85 11.13 5.78
N VAL A 199 -1.84 11.65 6.48
CA VAL A 199 -1.27 11.06 7.70
C VAL A 199 -1.12 12.12 8.77
N ASN A 200 -1.61 11.82 9.97
CA ASN A 200 -1.45 12.65 11.15
C ASN A 200 -0.94 11.80 12.31
N VAL A 201 0.34 11.98 12.66
CA VAL A 201 1.00 11.35 13.81
C VAL A 201 1.21 12.40 14.89
N THR A 202 0.52 12.21 16.01
CA THR A 202 0.25 13.28 17.00
C THR A 202 1.08 13.21 18.27
N ARG A 203 2.08 12.32 18.35
CA ARG A 203 2.91 12.24 19.56
C ARG A 203 4.32 11.73 19.29
N ASP A 204 4.40 10.55 18.69
CA ASP A 204 5.62 9.77 18.57
C ASP A 204 6.11 9.79 17.11
N ASP A 205 6.93 8.80 16.75
CA ASP A 205 7.67 8.78 15.50
C ASP A 205 6.85 8.22 14.32
N ILE A 206 7.28 8.62 13.12
CA ILE A 206 7.04 7.86 11.89
C ILE A 206 8.31 7.11 11.55
N VAL A 207 8.23 5.78 11.46
CA VAL A 207 9.37 4.92 11.08
C VAL A 207 9.09 4.25 9.74
N LEU A 208 9.93 4.56 8.75
CA LEU A 208 9.90 3.96 7.43
C LEU A 208 11.07 2.99 7.30
N ASP A 209 10.77 1.69 7.40
CA ASP A 209 11.77 0.64 7.26
C ASP A 209 12.24 0.51 5.80
N ALA A 210 13.26 -0.33 5.60
CA ALA A 210 13.92 -0.47 4.30
C ALA A 210 12.93 -0.77 3.17
N GLY A 211 13.03 -0.03 2.07
CA GLY A 211 12.17 -0.20 0.89
C GLY A 211 10.70 0.23 1.05
N SER A 212 10.28 0.66 2.25
CA SER A 212 8.90 1.09 2.49
C SER A 212 8.56 2.41 1.79
N VAL A 213 7.29 2.63 1.51
CA VAL A 213 6.78 3.83 0.84
C VAL A 213 5.58 4.40 1.57
N LEU A 214 5.71 5.63 2.06
CA LEU A 214 4.59 6.42 2.54
C LEU A 214 4.28 7.52 1.54
N ASP A 215 3.08 7.49 0.96
CA ASP A 215 2.53 8.57 0.15
C ASP A 215 1.37 9.19 0.92
N SER A 216 1.44 10.50 1.15
CA SER A 216 0.46 11.24 1.93
C SER A 216 0.02 12.49 1.19
N SER A 217 -1.28 12.58 0.89
CA SER A 217 -1.82 13.68 0.10
C SER A 217 -3.07 14.32 0.71
N THR A 218 -3.25 15.60 0.40
CA THR A 218 -4.49 16.33 0.66
C THR A 218 -4.71 17.41 -0.38
N ASP A 219 -5.98 17.68 -0.69
CA ASP A 219 -6.41 18.80 -1.54
C ASP A 219 -6.89 20.00 -0.71
N GLU A 220 -6.84 19.89 0.62
CA GLU A 220 -7.43 20.83 1.56
C GLU A 220 -6.37 21.65 2.31
N ASN A 221 -6.81 22.53 3.20
CA ASN A 221 -5.96 23.51 3.88
C ASN A 221 -5.29 22.97 5.17
N TYR A 222 -4.86 21.71 5.15
CA TYR A 222 -4.11 21.05 6.23
C TYR A 222 -2.78 20.54 5.68
N ASN A 223 -1.81 20.21 6.54
CA ASN A 223 -0.59 19.53 6.08
C ASN A 223 -0.95 18.18 5.45
N ALA A 224 -0.31 17.81 4.34
CA ALA A 224 -0.56 16.48 3.77
C ALA A 224 -0.04 15.39 4.71
N LEU A 225 1.05 15.65 5.43
CA LEU A 225 1.56 14.82 6.52
C LEU A 225 1.93 15.68 7.75
N LYS A 226 1.58 15.21 8.94
CA LYS A 226 2.09 15.73 10.21
C LYS A 226 2.79 14.63 11.01
N CYS A 227 3.97 14.93 11.53
CA CYS A 227 4.75 14.08 12.42
C CYS A 227 5.25 14.90 13.61
N GLU A 228 4.64 14.73 14.79
CA GLU A 228 5.07 15.44 16.00
C GLU A 228 6.36 14.88 16.62
N GLY A 229 6.73 13.63 16.33
CA GLY A 229 8.04 13.06 16.67
C GLY A 229 9.03 13.11 15.52
N THR A 230 9.92 12.14 15.49
CA THR A 230 10.96 11.99 14.46
C THR A 230 10.42 11.23 13.25
N LEU A 231 10.65 11.74 12.05
CA LEU A 231 10.59 10.94 10.84
C LEU A 231 11.91 10.17 10.70
N VAL A 232 11.87 8.87 10.95
CA VAL A 232 12.99 7.96 10.78
C VAL A 232 12.88 7.26 9.43
N MET A 233 13.84 7.48 8.54
CA MET A 233 13.88 6.87 7.21
C MET A 233 15.10 5.95 7.08
N LEU A 234 14.85 4.66 6.84
CA LEU A 234 15.88 3.65 6.62
C LEU A 234 16.14 3.43 5.12
N ASP A 235 17.25 2.77 4.80
CA ASP A 235 17.78 2.61 3.45
C ASP A 235 16.73 2.12 2.44
N GLY A 236 16.62 2.81 1.31
CA GLY A 236 15.65 2.52 0.25
C GLY A 236 14.21 2.96 0.54
N SER A 237 13.90 3.49 1.73
CA SER A 237 12.56 4.02 2.02
C SER A 237 12.26 5.31 1.23
N LYS A 238 10.96 5.55 1.01
CA LYS A 238 10.47 6.70 0.25
C LYS A 238 9.33 7.41 0.97
N LEU A 239 9.43 8.73 1.05
CA LEU A 239 8.34 9.61 1.43
C LEU A 239 7.86 10.40 0.19
N VAL A 240 6.56 10.38 -0.06
CA VAL A 240 5.90 11.27 -1.01
C VAL A 240 4.87 12.08 -0.24
N VAL A 241 4.94 13.40 -0.34
CA VAL A 241 3.92 14.27 0.26
C VAL A 241 3.43 15.29 -0.76
N ARG A 242 2.11 15.45 -0.84
CA ARG A 242 1.49 16.38 -1.78
C ARG A 242 0.33 17.12 -1.15
N ASN A 243 0.48 18.43 -1.04
CA ASN A 243 -0.58 19.33 -0.69
C ASN A 243 -0.97 20.18 -1.91
N ASN A 244 -2.18 19.99 -2.42
CA ASN A 244 -2.71 20.79 -3.53
C ASN A 244 -3.53 22.01 -3.04
N GLY A 245 -3.76 22.12 -1.73
CA GLY A 245 -4.41 23.26 -1.07
C GLY A 245 -3.41 24.36 -0.73
N ASP A 246 -3.54 24.93 0.48
CA ASP A 246 -2.74 26.09 0.89
C ASP A 246 -1.51 25.76 1.75
N TYR A 247 -1.45 24.59 2.39
CA TYR A 247 -0.52 24.34 3.51
C TYR A 247 0.72 23.52 3.13
N HIS A 248 1.50 23.04 4.10
CA HIS A 248 2.75 22.33 3.80
C HIS A 248 2.51 20.94 3.20
N GLY A 249 3.49 20.43 2.44
CA GLY A 249 3.53 19.03 2.06
C GLY A 249 3.66 18.18 3.32
N ALA A 250 4.68 18.45 4.14
CA ALA A 250 4.80 17.88 5.47
C ALA A 250 5.22 18.92 6.53
N GLU A 251 4.77 18.68 7.76
CA GLU A 251 5.26 19.30 8.98
C GLU A 251 5.80 18.20 9.90
N ILE A 252 7.10 18.26 10.20
CA ILE A 252 7.83 17.20 10.90
C ILE A 252 8.68 17.82 12.00
N SER A 253 8.71 17.26 13.20
CA SER A 253 9.56 17.80 14.27
C SER A 253 11.04 17.64 13.97
N GLU A 254 11.48 16.41 13.78
CA GLU A 254 12.87 16.04 13.52
C GLU A 254 12.94 14.97 12.43
N ILE A 255 14.07 14.86 11.75
CA ILE A 255 14.29 13.83 10.73
C ILE A 255 15.63 13.13 10.93
N ALA A 256 15.60 11.80 10.86
CA ALA A 256 16.78 10.96 10.93
C ALA A 256 16.83 10.03 9.71
N VAL A 257 17.96 10.04 9.00
CA VAL A 257 18.13 9.28 7.75
C VAL A 257 19.29 8.31 7.89
N THR A 258 19.06 7.04 7.57
CA THR A 258 20.10 6.01 7.47
C THR A 258 20.12 5.41 6.08
N GLY A 259 21.24 5.52 5.37
CA GLY A 259 21.38 5.01 4.01
C GLY A 259 20.86 5.98 2.95
N THR A 260 20.50 5.45 1.79
CA THR A 260 19.97 6.22 0.66
C THR A 260 18.45 6.21 0.69
N VAL A 261 17.82 7.38 0.89
CA VAL A 261 16.36 7.52 0.95
C VAL A 261 15.86 8.48 -0.13
N ALA A 262 14.56 8.42 -0.41
CA ALA A 262 13.91 9.32 -1.35
C ALA A 262 12.81 10.16 -0.70
N ILE A 263 12.81 11.47 -0.97
CA ILE A 263 11.75 12.39 -0.55
C ILE A 263 11.27 13.21 -1.75
N GLU A 264 9.97 13.13 -2.03
CA GLU A 264 9.28 13.92 -3.04
C GLU A 264 8.21 14.78 -2.36
N ALA A 265 8.54 16.04 -2.09
CA ALA A 265 7.68 16.92 -1.31
C ALA A 265 7.12 18.07 -2.15
N THR A 266 5.79 18.14 -2.24
CA THR A 266 5.04 19.22 -2.89
C THR A 266 4.17 19.93 -1.87
N GLY A 267 4.47 21.19 -1.58
CA GLY A 267 3.67 22.06 -0.72
C GLY A 267 2.63 22.85 -1.50
N GLY A 268 1.59 23.28 -0.78
CA GLY A 268 0.49 24.07 -1.30
C GLY A 268 0.85 25.53 -1.54
N SER A 269 -0.16 26.31 -1.91
CA SER A 269 -0.01 27.68 -2.43
C SER A 269 0.64 28.68 -1.47
N LYS A 270 0.54 28.45 -0.15
CA LYS A 270 1.11 29.29 0.92
C LYS A 270 2.09 28.51 1.81
N GLY A 271 2.26 27.22 1.56
CA GLY A 271 3.10 26.32 2.34
C GLY A 271 4.50 26.18 1.78
N VAL A 272 5.17 25.12 2.24
CA VAL A 272 6.48 24.66 1.75
C VAL A 272 6.40 23.15 1.53
N GLY A 273 7.31 22.57 0.76
CA GLY A 273 7.35 21.13 0.58
C GLY A 273 7.53 20.43 1.92
N LEU A 274 8.56 20.81 2.67
CA LEU A 274 8.83 20.31 4.02
C LEU A 274 9.04 21.48 4.99
N PHE A 275 8.31 21.45 6.09
CA PHE A 275 8.56 22.27 7.27
C PHE A 275 9.11 21.36 8.37
N LEU A 276 10.32 21.65 8.84
CA LEU A 276 10.95 20.95 9.96
C LEU A 276 10.98 21.85 11.18
N PHE A 277 10.79 21.34 12.39
CA PHE A 277 11.08 22.15 13.57
C PHE A 277 12.58 22.24 13.81
N ALA A 278 13.29 21.11 13.77
CA ALA A 278 14.73 21.04 13.95
C ALA A 278 15.44 20.30 12.80
N LEU A 279 16.64 20.79 12.44
CA LEU A 279 17.55 20.16 11.49
C LEU A 279 19.00 20.39 11.92
N ASP A 280 19.58 19.41 12.60
CA ASP A 280 20.95 19.51 13.14
C ASP A 280 22.00 18.84 12.25
N GLU A 281 21.60 17.93 11.36
CA GLU A 281 22.50 17.18 10.51
C GLU A 281 22.47 17.65 9.05
N ASN A 282 23.58 17.41 8.34
CA ASN A 282 23.64 17.57 6.89
C ASN A 282 23.15 16.28 6.22
N ILE A 283 21.96 16.34 5.64
CA ILE A 283 21.26 15.20 5.06
C ILE A 283 21.26 15.34 3.53
N SER A 284 21.54 14.25 2.81
CA SER A 284 21.38 14.17 1.36
C SER A 284 20.32 13.12 1.01
N VAL A 285 19.33 13.51 0.22
CA VAL A 285 18.24 12.62 -0.21
C VAL A 285 18.06 12.66 -1.72
N VAL A 286 17.48 11.60 -2.28
CA VAL A 286 17.03 11.58 -3.67
C VAL A 286 15.65 12.24 -3.75
N GLY A 287 15.42 13.08 -4.77
CA GLY A 287 14.09 13.64 -5.06
C GLY A 287 14.09 15.16 -5.07
N PHE A 288 13.03 15.76 -4.53
CA PHE A 288 12.82 17.21 -4.60
C PHE A 288 11.94 17.72 -3.46
N CYS A 289 12.03 19.02 -3.20
CA CYS A 289 11.16 19.74 -2.28
C CYS A 289 10.71 21.06 -2.93
N THR A 290 9.41 21.24 -3.11
CA THR A 290 8.86 22.41 -3.80
C THR A 290 7.53 22.84 -3.16
N PRO A 291 7.38 24.07 -2.64
CA PRO A 291 8.44 25.07 -2.44
C PRO A 291 9.57 24.55 -1.54
N GLU A 292 10.72 25.24 -1.54
CA GLU A 292 11.92 24.84 -0.79
C GLU A 292 11.64 24.57 0.70
N LEU A 293 12.45 23.70 1.31
CA LEU A 293 12.30 23.37 2.73
C LEU A 293 12.44 24.61 3.62
N ARG A 294 11.84 24.55 4.80
CA ARG A 294 12.10 25.49 5.89
C ARG A 294 12.30 24.73 7.19
N PHE A 295 13.14 25.27 8.06
CA PHE A 295 13.30 24.77 9.42
C PHE A 295 13.44 25.92 10.42
N GLU A 296 13.06 25.69 11.68
CA GLU A 296 13.09 26.74 12.71
C GLU A 296 14.43 26.80 13.47
N VAL A 297 15.00 25.65 13.82
CA VAL A 297 16.23 25.55 14.61
C VAL A 297 17.21 24.53 14.04
N GLY A 298 18.49 24.68 14.41
CA GLY A 298 19.60 23.84 13.94
C GLY A 298 20.49 24.57 12.92
N ASP A 299 21.65 23.98 12.65
CA ASP A 299 22.64 24.46 11.67
C ASP A 299 22.92 23.44 10.55
N GLY A 300 22.13 22.37 10.50
CA GLY A 300 22.15 21.38 9.45
C GLY A 300 21.62 21.89 8.11
N SER A 301 21.61 20.99 7.13
CA SER A 301 21.10 21.28 5.81
C SER A 301 20.54 20.02 5.15
N MET A 302 19.60 20.18 4.22
CA MET A 302 19.07 19.05 3.46
C MET A 302 19.20 19.32 1.96
N GLY A 303 20.01 18.49 1.30
CA GLY A 303 20.20 18.51 -0.15
C GLY A 303 19.29 17.51 -0.87
N PHE A 304 18.66 17.97 -1.96
CA PHE A 304 17.82 17.15 -2.83
C PHE A 304 18.53 16.93 -4.17
N TYR A 305 18.74 15.67 -4.54
CA TYR A 305 19.52 15.28 -5.72
C TYR A 305 18.73 14.37 -6.65
N GLY A 306 19.09 14.38 -7.95
CA GLY A 306 18.43 13.52 -8.93
C GLY A 306 18.80 12.05 -8.77
N SER A 307 19.98 11.77 -8.21
CA SER A 307 20.48 10.42 -7.97
C SER A 307 21.45 10.35 -6.79
N PRO A 308 21.65 9.17 -6.17
CA PRO A 308 22.65 9.00 -5.10
C PRO A 308 24.08 9.27 -5.55
N SER A 309 24.36 9.16 -6.86
CA SER A 309 25.69 9.42 -7.43
C SER A 309 26.10 10.90 -7.40
N GLU A 310 25.14 11.79 -7.15
CA GLU A 310 25.34 13.24 -7.04
C GLU A 310 25.55 13.70 -5.59
N PHE A 311 25.48 12.78 -4.61
CA PHE A 311 25.65 13.14 -3.21
C PHE A 311 27.06 13.70 -2.96
N PRO A 312 27.18 14.74 -2.12
CA PRO A 312 28.48 15.26 -1.71
C PRO A 312 29.33 14.15 -1.10
N THR A 313 30.59 14.07 -1.52
CA THR A 313 31.52 13.16 -0.87
C THR A 313 31.80 13.67 0.55
N PRO A 314 31.72 12.82 1.59
CA PRO A 314 32.08 13.24 2.94
C PRO A 314 33.51 13.78 2.94
N THR A 315 33.70 15.03 3.36
CA THR A 315 35.03 15.55 3.61
C THR A 315 35.57 14.81 4.82
N PRO A 316 36.75 14.16 4.76
CA PRO A 316 37.33 13.54 5.95
C PRO A 316 37.53 14.62 7.02
N ASP A 317 37.08 14.37 8.24
CA ASP A 317 37.40 15.23 9.37
C ASP A 317 38.91 15.38 9.46
N GLU A 318 39.39 16.62 9.46
CA GLU A 318 40.80 16.93 9.69
C GLU A 318 41.17 16.39 11.07
N THR A 319 41.85 15.24 11.09
CA THR A 319 42.43 14.69 12.31
C THR A 319 43.40 15.75 12.84
N PRO A 320 43.29 16.21 14.11
CA PRO A 320 44.22 17.19 14.65
C PRO A 320 45.63 16.62 14.52
N ALA A 321 46.51 17.34 13.82
CA ALA A 321 47.91 16.95 13.71
C ALA A 321 48.48 16.76 15.12
N GLU A 322 48.93 15.53 15.43
CA GLU A 322 49.73 15.27 16.62
C GLU A 322 50.91 16.25 16.58
N ALA A 323 50.97 17.13 17.57
CA ALA A 323 52.10 18.02 17.74
C ALA A 323 53.35 17.15 17.99
N GLU A 324 54.31 17.18 17.07
CA GLU A 324 55.64 16.65 17.31
C GLU A 324 56.23 17.32 18.57
N GLU A 325 56.33 16.57 19.66
CA GLU A 325 57.23 16.93 20.74
C GLU A 325 58.67 16.78 20.23
N THR A 326 59.30 17.91 19.91
CA THR A 326 60.75 17.95 19.68
C THR A 326 61.52 17.73 20.99
N PRO A 327 62.61 16.94 20.96
CA PRO A 327 63.38 16.49 22.14
C PRO A 327 64.23 17.57 22.84
#